data_AF-A0A1F3BLK2-F1
#
_entry.id   AF-A0A1F3BLK2-F1
#
_cell.length_a   1.000
_cell.length_b   1.000
_cell.length_c   1.000
_cell.angle_alpha   90.00
_cell.angle_beta   90.00
_cell.angle_gamma   90.00
#
_symmetry.space_group_name_H-M   'P 1'
#
loop_
_entity.id
_entity.type
_entity.pdbx_description
1 polymer ?
#
loop_
_entity_poly.entity_id
_entity_poly.type
_entity_poly.pdbx_seq_one_letter_code
_entity_poly.pdbx_strand_id
1 'polypeptide(L)'
;MENELTEVRNYIEKYYIKLKSGKIDEIHSEYLECLYRYNEWHLFKKEETIFKAKITGINEYGHLILTNEDGKENEFDLKEVSFVL
;
A
#
# COMPACT_ATOMS: atom_id res chain seq x y z
N MET A 1 -3.81 22.15 17.34
CA MET A 1 -4.38 22.48 16.02
C MET A 1 -3.39 23.17 15.09
N GLU A 2 -2.79 24.33 15.43
CA GLU A 2 -1.83 25.00 14.53
C GLU A 2 -0.54 24.18 14.24
N ASN A 3 -0.06 23.43 15.24
CA ASN A 3 1.14 22.59 15.07
C ASN A 3 0.88 21.40 14.12
N GLU A 4 -0.26 20.72 14.24
CA GLU A 4 -0.57 19.54 13.40
C GLU A 4 -0.70 19.92 11.92
N LEU A 5 -1.31 21.07 11.62
CA LEU A 5 -1.40 21.59 10.24
C LEU A 5 -0.02 21.90 9.65
N THR A 6 0.88 22.46 10.46
CA THR A 6 2.25 22.75 10.06
C THR A 6 3.01 21.47 9.75
N GLU A 7 2.86 20.44 10.58
CA GLU A 7 3.49 19.14 10.35
C GLU A 7 2.98 18.47 9.07
N VAL A 8 1.66 18.41 8.87
CA VAL A 8 1.08 17.84 7.64
C VAL A 8 1.59 18.58 6.40
N ARG A 9 1.63 19.92 6.44
CA ARG A 9 2.21 20.73 5.36
C ARG A 9 3.66 20.33 5.07
N ASN A 10 4.49 20.20 6.09
CA ASN A 10 5.90 19.84 5.93
C ASN A 10 6.08 18.43 5.36
N TYR A 11 5.23 17.46 5.75
CA TYR A 11 5.26 16.12 5.18
C TYR A 11 4.85 16.12 3.71
N ILE A 12 3.78 16.83 3.35
CA ILE A 12 3.37 16.96 1.94
C ILE A 12 4.49 17.59 1.10
N GLU A 13 5.11 18.67 1.59
CA GLU A 13 6.22 19.33 0.92
C GLU A 13 7.43 18.40 0.74
N LYS A 14 7.80 17.63 1.77
CA LYS A 14 8.86 16.61 1.72
C LYS A 14 8.62 15.61 0.58
N TYR A 15 7.43 15.01 0.51
CA TYR A 15 7.12 13.99 -0.51
C TYR A 15 6.97 14.60 -1.91
N TYR A 16 6.45 15.82 -2.01
CA TYR A 16 6.41 16.56 -3.27
C TYR A 16 7.82 16.84 -3.83
N ILE A 17 8.76 17.25 -2.98
CA ILE A 17 10.17 17.47 -3.38
C ILE A 17 10.83 16.16 -3.83
N LYS A 18 10.61 15.06 -3.11
CA LYS A 18 11.09 13.73 -3.52
C LYS A 18 10.57 13.35 -4.90
N LEU A 19 9.26 13.50 -5.12
CA LEU A 19 8.63 13.19 -6.39
C LEU A 19 9.22 14.04 -7.53
N LYS A 20 9.34 15.36 -7.32
CA LYS A 20 9.93 16.29 -8.29
C LYS A 20 11.40 15.98 -8.61
N SER A 21 12.12 15.39 -7.65
CA SER A 21 13.52 15.00 -7.81
C SER A 21 13.70 13.59 -8.38
N GLY A 22 12.61 12.92 -8.80
CA GLY A 22 12.65 11.57 -9.37
C GLY A 22 12.93 10.46 -8.35
N LYS A 23 12.77 10.72 -7.06
CA LYS A 23 13.04 9.77 -5.97
C LYS A 23 11.91 8.74 -5.78
N ILE A 24 11.45 8.14 -6.87
CA ILE A 24 10.28 7.26 -6.88
C ILE A 24 10.52 6.01 -6.03
N ASP A 25 11.70 5.40 -6.15
CA ASP A 25 12.05 4.19 -5.38
C ASP A 25 12.07 4.42 -3.87
N GLU A 26 12.50 5.61 -3.43
CA GLU A 26 12.46 5.99 -2.01
C GLU A 26 11.02 6.13 -1.52
N ILE A 27 10.15 6.79 -2.31
CA ILE A 27 8.73 6.95 -1.97
C ILE A 27 8.05 5.58 -1.91
N HIS A 28 8.34 4.71 -2.88
CA HIS A 28 7.79 3.37 -2.94
C HIS A 28 8.21 2.52 -1.73
N SER A 29 9.49 2.55 -1.38
CA SER A 29 10.02 1.82 -0.22
C SER A 29 9.41 2.33 1.09
N GLU A 30 9.39 3.65 1.31
CA GLU A 30 8.77 4.27 2.49
C GLU A 30 7.27 3.95 2.59
N TYR A 31 6.57 3.87 1.45
CA TYR A 31 5.17 3.47 1.41
C TYR A 31 4.98 2.01 1.87
N LEU A 32 5.78 1.07 1.35
CA LEU A 32 5.69 -0.35 1.71
C LEU A 32 6.03 -0.59 3.20
N GLU A 33 6.98 0.16 3.77
CA GLU A 33 7.30 0.11 5.20
C GLU A 33 6.11 0.49 6.08
N CYS A 34 5.26 1.40 5.60
CA CYS A 34 4.06 1.85 6.31
C CYS A 34 2.79 1.08 5.91
N LEU A 35 2.88 0.17 4.94
CA LEU A 35 1.73 -0.52 4.39
C LEU A 35 1.18 -1.55 5.38
N TYR A 36 -0.07 -1.35 5.75
CA TYR A 36 -0.74 -2.21 6.73
C TYR A 36 -0.76 -3.68 6.26
N ARG A 37 -0.31 -4.59 7.14
CA ARG A 37 -0.21 -6.05 6.89
C ARG A 37 0.73 -6.43 5.73
N TYR A 38 1.70 -5.57 5.41
CA TYR A 38 2.71 -5.86 4.40
C TYR A 38 3.53 -7.11 4.76
N ASN A 39 3.71 -8.00 3.78
CA ASN A 39 4.45 -9.26 3.90
C ASN A 39 3.94 -10.22 5.01
N GLU A 40 2.67 -10.11 5.40
CA GLU A 40 2.01 -11.00 6.35
C GLU A 40 0.83 -11.75 5.72
N TRP A 41 0.58 -12.99 6.17
CA TRP A 41 -0.56 -13.78 5.72
C TRP A 41 -1.84 -13.38 6.45
N HIS A 42 -2.84 -12.96 5.69
CA HIS A 42 -4.14 -12.57 6.22
C HIS A 42 -5.28 -13.04 5.32
N LEU A 43 -6.51 -12.99 5.87
CA LEU A 43 -7.72 -13.23 5.10
C LEU A 43 -8.21 -11.93 4.46
N PHE A 44 -8.54 -12.02 3.17
CA PHE A 44 -9.11 -10.95 2.37
C PHE A 44 -10.45 -11.39 1.81
N LYS A 45 -11.36 -10.43 1.60
CA LYS A 45 -12.66 -10.64 0.98
C LYS A 45 -12.75 -9.84 -0.31
N LYS A 46 -13.05 -10.53 -1.41
CA LYS A 46 -13.46 -9.95 -2.70
C LYS A 46 -14.87 -10.41 -3.00
N GLU A 47 -15.80 -9.46 -3.12
CA GLU A 47 -17.23 -9.77 -3.29
C GLU A 47 -17.70 -10.78 -2.22
N GLU A 48 -18.13 -11.99 -2.58
CA GLU A 48 -18.53 -13.04 -1.63
C GLU A 48 -17.44 -14.07 -1.32
N THR A 49 -16.25 -13.92 -1.91
CA THR A 49 -15.15 -14.88 -1.75
C THR A 49 -14.16 -14.40 -0.69
N ILE A 50 -13.89 -15.26 0.30
CA ILE A 50 -12.81 -15.07 1.26
C ILE A 50 -11.63 -15.96 0.87
N PHE A 51 -10.43 -15.40 0.86
CA PHE A 51 -9.21 -16.11 0.53
C PHE A 51 -8.04 -15.64 1.39
N LYS A 52 -7.06 -16.53 1.58
CA LYS A 52 -5.82 -16.24 2.29
C LYS A 52 -4.76 -15.78 1.31
N ALA A 53 -4.13 -14.64 1.59
CA ALA A 53 -3.08 -14.10 0.77
C ALA A 53 -2.10 -13.27 1.61
N LYS A 54 -1.01 -12.84 0.97
CA LYS A 54 0.00 -11.96 1.53
C LYS A 54 0.18 -10.76 0.62
N ILE A 55 0.18 -9.55 1.18
CA ILE A 55 0.54 -8.34 0.43
C ILE A 55 2.04 -8.39 0.15
N THR A 56 2.42 -8.46 -1.12
CA THR A 56 3.83 -8.49 -1.55
C THR A 56 4.31 -7.17 -2.14
N GLY A 57 3.40 -6.25 -2.45
CA GLY A 57 3.78 -4.91 -2.89
C GLY A 57 2.61 -4.13 -3.45
N ILE A 58 2.96 -3.08 -4.18
CA ILE A 58 2.05 -2.33 -5.04
C ILE A 58 2.67 -2.20 -6.44
N ASN A 59 1.85 -2.13 -7.48
CA ASN A 59 2.34 -1.84 -8.83
C ASN A 59 2.50 -0.32 -9.06
N GLU A 60 2.94 0.08 -10.25
CA GLU A 60 3.14 1.49 -10.63
C GLU A 60 1.84 2.33 -10.65
N TYR A 61 0.68 1.68 -10.75
CA TYR A 61 -0.64 2.30 -10.69
C TYR A 61 -1.20 2.41 -9.27
N GLY A 62 -0.49 1.85 -8.28
CA GLY A 62 -0.93 1.81 -6.89
C GLY A 62 -1.89 0.66 -6.55
N HIS A 63 -2.01 -0.35 -7.43
CA HIS A 63 -2.79 -1.55 -7.13
C HIS A 63 -2.04 -2.44 -6.15
N LEU A 64 -2.78 -3.07 -5.25
CA LEU A 64 -2.26 -3.98 -4.24
C LEU A 64 -1.93 -5.34 -4.86
N ILE A 65 -0.70 -5.81 -4.68
CA ILE A 65 -0.28 -7.14 -5.14
C ILE A 65 -0.46 -8.13 -4.00
N LEU A 66 -1.36 -9.10 -4.18
CA LEU A 66 -1.60 -10.19 -3.25
C LEU A 66 -1.10 -11.51 -3.83
N THR A 67 -0.22 -12.17 -3.07
CA THR A 67 0.29 -13.51 -3.37
C THR A 67 -0.45 -14.56 -2.55
N ASN A 68 -1.01 -15.58 -3.21
CA ASN A 68 -1.65 -16.72 -2.53
C ASN A 68 -0.62 -17.80 -2.13
N GLU A 69 -1.07 -18.86 -1.45
CA GLU A 69 -0.18 -19.94 -0.97
C GLU A 69 0.50 -20.73 -2.11
N ASP A 70 -0.07 -20.72 -3.32
CA ASP A 70 0.50 -21.35 -4.52
C ASP A 70 1.55 -20.46 -5.21
N GLY A 71 1.83 -19.26 -4.67
CA GLY A 71 2.74 -18.28 -5.26
C GLY A 71 2.15 -17.49 -6.43
N LYS A 72 0.83 -17.59 -6.68
CA LYS A 72 0.14 -16.79 -7.70
C LYS A 72 -0.12 -15.39 -7.18
N GLU A 73 0.35 -14.40 -7.93
CA GLU A 73 0.08 -12.99 -7.69
C GLU A 73 -1.21 -12.55 -8.39
N ASN A 74 -1.98 -11.71 -7.72
CA ASN A 74 -3.12 -11.01 -8.31
C ASN A 74 -3.09 -9.55 -7.85
N GLU A 75 -3.43 -8.65 -8.77
CA GLU A 75 -3.49 -7.21 -8.53
C GLU A 75 -4.92 -6.79 -8.23
N PHE A 76 -5.08 -5.86 -7.29
CA PHE A 76 -6.38 -5.34 -6.87
C PHE A 76 -6.35 -3.82 -6.76
N ASP A 77 -7.32 -3.17 -7.39
CA ASP A 77 -7.52 -1.73 -7.27
C ASP A 77 -8.16 -1.36 -5.92
N LEU A 78 -8.22 -0.06 -5.65
CA LEU A 78 -8.78 0.51 -4.45
C LEU A 78 -10.21 0.01 -4.22
N LYS A 79 -10.45 -0.59 -3.05
CA LYS A 79 -11.73 -1.17 -2.61
C LYS A 79 -12.21 -2.39 -3.41
N GLU A 80 -11.39 -2.96 -4.30
CA GLU A 80 -11.72 -4.26 -4.91
C GLU A 80 -11.60 -5.42 -3.91
N VAL A 81 -10.78 -5.25 -2.87
CA VAL A 81 -10.60 -6.19 -1.77
C VAL A 81 -10.74 -5.49 -0.42
N SER A 82 -11.21 -6.23 0.56
CA SER A 82 -11.33 -5.78 1.95
C SER A 82 -10.60 -6.71 2.90
N PHE A 83 -10.09 -6.14 3.99
CA PHE A 83 -9.49 -6.92 5.08
C PHE A 83 -10.59 -7.62 5.86
N VAL A 84 -10.40 -8.91 6.13
CA VAL A 84 -11.16 -9.60 7.16
C VAL A 84 -10.46 -9.32 8.50
N LEU A 85 -11.21 -8.76 9.45
CA LEU A 85 -10.74 -8.38 10.79
C LEU A 85 -10.94 -9.50 11.80
#